data_AF-A0A553FXB4-F1
#
_entry.id   AF-A0A553FXB4-F1
#
_cell.length_a   1.000
_cell.length_b   1.000
_cell.length_c   1.000
_cell.angle_alpha   90.00
_cell.angle_beta   90.00
_cell.angle_gamma   90.00
#
_symmetry.space_group_name_H-M   'P 1'
#
loop_
_entity.id
_entity.type
_entity.pdbx_description
1 polymer ?
#
loop_
_entity_poly.entity_id
_entity_poly.type
_entity_poly.pdbx_seq_one_letter_code
_entity_poly.pdbx_strand_id
1 'polypeptide(L)'
;MNDVRVIGSHNSYKLPIEKALRDLLSLQDSARMASLQYGHLPLSEQLDLGLRNLEIDLFHDPVGGRFANPKGLEMLAASGQQPLPYDEKNDLSKPGFKVFHVQDIDFRSHKLLFEEVLKELKYWSDQNPDHFPVFITLEAKDKAIEGLTPPLKFAESALDSIDLVLNQYMGTDKLITPDWVRGEKTTLEDKILQDGWPLLRECKGRFLFILDDAKEKRALYIKNYPGLSGRVMFTNSPAGTSEAAFMIINDPKKEQERIKRLVKKGYMIRTRADAGTREARTGDYSKFEAALSSMAHVITTDYYQPSQLFESTYSVRFKEGGFVRHF
;
A
#
# COMPACT_ATOMS: atom_id res chain seq x y z
N MET A 1 -1.76 -20.25 1.30
CA MET A 1 -2.00 -18.88 0.79
C MET A 1 -1.08 -18.50 -0.37
N ASN A 2 0.08 -19.12 -0.51
CA ASN A 2 1.09 -18.82 -1.53
C ASN A 2 0.89 -19.57 -2.86
N ASP A 3 -0.20 -20.33 -3.02
CA ASP A 3 -0.58 -20.96 -4.31
C ASP A 3 -1.48 -20.07 -5.18
N VAL A 4 -1.44 -18.76 -4.92
CA VAL A 4 -2.28 -17.78 -5.61
C VAL A 4 -1.47 -16.54 -5.96
N ARG A 5 -1.91 -15.87 -7.01
CA ARG A 5 -1.43 -14.57 -7.43
C ARG A 5 -2.58 -13.59 -7.45
N VAL A 6 -2.33 -12.38 -6.96
CA VAL A 6 -3.29 -11.29 -6.97
C VAL A 6 -2.70 -10.04 -7.62
N ILE A 7 -3.57 -9.23 -8.19
CA ILE A 7 -3.27 -7.87 -8.62
C ILE A 7 -3.86 -6.91 -7.59
N GLY A 8 -3.12 -5.84 -7.33
CA GLY A 8 -3.51 -4.74 -6.45
C GLY A 8 -3.19 -3.39 -7.05
N SER A 9 -3.58 -2.35 -6.32
CA SER A 9 -3.26 -0.97 -6.66
C SER A 9 -2.17 -0.40 -5.76
N HIS A 10 -1.31 0.43 -6.34
CA HIS A 10 -0.26 1.17 -5.62
C HIS A 10 -0.82 2.54 -5.23
N ASN A 11 -0.59 2.99 -4.00
CA ASN A 11 -1.24 4.18 -3.42
C ASN A 11 -2.77 4.17 -3.56
N SER A 12 -3.43 3.07 -3.18
CA SER A 12 -4.84 2.78 -3.45
C SER A 12 -5.83 3.86 -3.00
N TYR A 13 -5.47 4.66 -2.01
CA TYR A 13 -6.30 5.74 -1.46
C TYR A 13 -6.34 7.00 -2.34
N LYS A 14 -5.42 7.12 -3.30
CA LYS A 14 -5.05 8.37 -3.97
C LYS A 14 -6.13 8.86 -4.94
N LEU A 15 -6.50 10.13 -4.81
CA LEU A 15 -7.21 10.88 -5.84
C LEU A 15 -6.20 11.55 -6.80
N PRO A 16 -6.57 11.80 -8.07
CA PRO A 16 -5.70 12.58 -8.97
C PRO A 16 -5.36 13.94 -8.38
N ILE A 17 -4.12 14.40 -8.61
CA ILE A 17 -3.77 15.81 -8.38
C ILE A 17 -4.68 16.65 -9.28
N GLU A 18 -5.34 17.64 -8.68
CA GLU A 18 -6.21 18.56 -9.38
C GLU A 18 -5.49 19.16 -10.60
N LYS A 19 -6.14 19.12 -11.78
CA LYS A 19 -5.51 19.51 -13.04
C LYS A 19 -4.85 20.89 -12.94
N ALA A 20 -5.57 21.84 -12.35
CA ALA A 20 -5.13 23.22 -12.20
C ALA A 20 -3.83 23.32 -11.37
N LEU A 21 -3.77 22.63 -10.23
CA LEU A 21 -2.56 22.55 -9.39
C LEU A 21 -1.42 21.82 -10.09
N ARG A 22 -1.71 20.68 -10.74
CA ARG A 22 -0.71 19.92 -11.48
C ARG A 22 -0.09 20.74 -12.60
N ASP A 23 -0.89 21.52 -13.32
CA ASP A 23 -0.42 22.37 -14.41
C ASP A 23 0.51 23.47 -13.87
N LEU A 24 0.20 24.08 -12.72
CA LEU A 24 1.09 25.03 -12.03
C LEU A 24 2.41 24.37 -11.60
N LEU A 25 2.35 23.20 -10.96
CA LEU A 25 3.55 22.47 -10.52
C LEU A 25 4.40 21.98 -11.69
N SER A 26 3.78 21.72 -12.85
CA SER A 26 4.48 21.28 -14.06
C SER A 26 5.34 22.37 -14.69
N LEU A 27 5.12 23.65 -14.35
CA LEU A 27 6.00 24.76 -14.74
C LEU A 27 7.40 24.64 -14.10
N GLN A 28 7.49 23.97 -12.95
CA GLN A 28 8.75 23.74 -12.25
C GLN A 28 9.35 22.38 -12.59
N ASP A 29 8.54 21.31 -12.58
CA ASP A 29 8.99 19.95 -12.84
C ASP A 29 7.90 19.10 -13.51
N SER A 30 7.79 19.23 -14.83
CA SER A 30 6.82 18.51 -15.64
C SER A 30 7.02 16.99 -15.61
N ALA A 31 8.27 16.52 -15.54
CA ALA A 31 8.58 15.10 -15.51
C ALA A 31 8.10 14.44 -14.20
N ARG A 32 8.33 15.10 -13.06
CA ARG A 32 7.81 14.64 -11.77
C ARG A 32 6.29 14.66 -11.75
N MET A 33 5.66 15.74 -12.20
CA MET A 33 4.18 15.81 -12.21
C MET A 33 3.56 14.77 -13.13
N ALA A 34 4.18 14.47 -14.27
CA ALA A 34 3.75 13.39 -15.14
C ALA A 34 3.77 12.04 -14.42
N SER A 35 4.76 11.80 -13.55
CA SER A 35 4.89 10.56 -12.77
C SER A 35 3.87 10.41 -11.63
N LEU A 36 3.17 11.49 -11.26
CA LEU A 36 2.13 11.54 -10.23
C LEU A 36 0.70 11.59 -10.82
N GLN A 37 0.57 11.59 -12.15
CA GLN A 37 -0.70 11.78 -12.85
C GLN A 37 -1.51 10.48 -12.92
N TYR A 38 -1.99 10.00 -11.78
CA TYR A 38 -2.90 8.85 -11.65
C TYR A 38 -3.78 9.01 -10.40
N GLY A 39 -4.77 8.14 -10.28
CA GLY A 39 -5.66 8.03 -9.12
C GLY A 39 -6.53 6.79 -9.24
N HIS A 40 -7.31 6.50 -8.20
CA HIS A 40 -8.06 5.25 -8.08
C HIS A 40 -9.52 5.49 -7.75
N LEU A 41 -10.35 4.46 -7.90
CA LEU A 41 -11.67 4.37 -7.29
C LEU A 41 -11.57 4.31 -5.75
N PRO A 42 -12.66 4.52 -4.99
CA PRO A 42 -12.70 4.21 -3.56
C PRO A 42 -12.21 2.78 -3.25
N LEU A 43 -11.74 2.54 -2.02
CA LEU A 43 -11.10 1.26 -1.66
C LEU A 43 -12.07 0.09 -1.78
N SER A 44 -13.31 0.27 -1.32
CA SER A 44 -14.39 -0.71 -1.47
C SER A 44 -14.69 -1.05 -2.93
N GLU A 45 -14.80 -0.05 -3.80
CA GLU A 45 -15.01 -0.25 -5.24
C GLU A 45 -13.84 -0.99 -5.91
N GLN A 46 -12.60 -0.72 -5.50
CA GLN A 46 -11.43 -1.47 -5.95
C GLN A 46 -11.52 -2.95 -5.58
N LEU A 47 -11.98 -3.25 -4.36
CA LEU A 47 -12.18 -4.62 -3.90
C LEU A 47 -13.37 -5.30 -4.61
N ASP A 48 -14.43 -4.55 -4.95
CA ASP A 48 -15.56 -5.03 -5.74
C ASP A 48 -15.17 -5.38 -7.18
N LEU A 49 -14.23 -4.65 -7.77
CA LEU A 49 -13.62 -5.02 -9.06
C LEU A 49 -12.85 -6.34 -8.99
N GLY A 50 -12.47 -6.80 -7.79
CA GLY A 50 -11.77 -8.06 -7.56
C GLY A 50 -10.30 -7.91 -7.18
N LEU A 51 -9.78 -6.69 -7.04
CA LEU A 51 -8.41 -6.48 -6.54
C LEU A 51 -8.27 -7.05 -5.13
N ARG A 52 -7.10 -7.61 -4.82
CA ARG A 52 -6.82 -8.22 -3.49
C ARG A 52 -5.50 -7.76 -2.89
N ASN A 53 -4.93 -6.67 -3.42
CA ASN A 53 -3.89 -5.92 -2.75
C ASN A 53 -4.18 -4.41 -2.80
N LEU A 54 -3.93 -3.76 -1.67
CA LEU A 54 -4.00 -2.31 -1.51
C LEU A 54 -2.70 -1.80 -0.89
N GLU A 55 -2.42 -0.51 -1.06
CA GLU A 55 -1.26 0.18 -0.49
C GLU A 55 -1.68 1.53 0.09
N ILE A 56 -1.34 1.78 1.35
CA ILE A 56 -1.73 2.97 2.10
C ILE A 56 -0.52 3.67 2.69
N ASP A 57 -0.38 4.95 2.41
CA ASP A 57 0.65 5.80 3.00
C ASP A 57 0.12 6.42 4.28
N LEU A 58 0.94 6.38 5.32
CA LEU A 58 0.61 6.91 6.63
C LEU A 58 1.55 8.06 7.01
N PHE A 59 0.98 9.19 7.36
CA PHE A 59 1.68 10.28 8.04
C PHE A 59 1.26 10.34 9.51
N HIS A 60 2.22 10.36 10.42
CA HIS A 60 1.94 10.46 11.86
C HIS A 60 1.61 11.91 12.25
N ASP A 61 0.42 12.13 12.83
CA ASP A 61 -0.02 13.43 13.35
C ASP A 61 -0.84 13.26 14.65
N PRO A 62 -0.19 12.98 15.79
CA PRO A 62 -0.86 12.61 17.04
C PRO A 62 -1.63 13.77 17.69
N VAL A 63 -1.40 15.01 17.25
CA VAL A 63 -2.14 16.20 17.74
C VAL A 63 -3.21 16.61 16.73
N GLY A 64 -2.98 16.41 15.44
CA GLY A 64 -3.83 16.90 14.38
C GLY A 64 -3.41 18.28 13.88
N GLY A 65 -3.89 18.63 12.70
CA GLY A 65 -3.72 19.95 12.10
C GLY A 65 -2.41 20.16 11.35
N ARG A 66 -1.43 19.25 11.45
CA ARG A 66 -0.12 19.42 10.79
C ARG A 66 -0.25 19.58 9.29
N PHE A 67 -1.17 18.85 8.67
CA PHE A 67 -1.37 18.80 7.23
C PHE A 67 -2.68 19.46 6.76
N ALA A 68 -3.37 20.18 7.64
CA ALA A 68 -4.70 20.74 7.35
C ALA A 68 -4.67 21.86 6.29
N ASN A 69 -3.52 22.53 6.11
CA ASN A 69 -3.35 23.64 5.17
C ASN A 69 -2.24 23.32 4.15
N PRO A 70 -2.49 22.44 3.16
CA PRO A 70 -1.49 22.08 2.17
C PRO A 70 -1.17 23.26 1.24
N LYS A 71 0.12 23.51 1.00
CA LYS A 71 0.60 24.63 0.15
C LYS A 71 0.03 24.63 -1.27
N GLY A 72 -0.33 23.47 -1.83
CA GLY A 72 -0.97 23.40 -3.13
C GLY A 72 -2.29 24.20 -3.20
N LEU A 73 -3.03 24.32 -2.09
CA LEU A 73 -4.21 25.19 -2.05
C LEU A 73 -3.84 26.68 -2.03
N GLU A 74 -2.76 27.04 -1.31
CA GLU A 74 -2.23 28.40 -1.32
C GLU A 74 -1.75 28.80 -2.73
N MET A 75 -1.08 27.89 -3.43
CA MET A 75 -0.65 28.09 -4.81
C MET A 75 -1.82 28.33 -5.77
N LEU A 76 -2.89 27.54 -5.64
CA LEU A 76 -4.12 27.72 -6.43
C LEU A 76 -4.73 29.10 -6.17
N ALA A 77 -4.91 29.46 -4.89
CA ALA A 77 -5.46 30.75 -4.51
C ALA A 77 -4.61 31.93 -5.03
N ALA A 78 -3.28 31.85 -4.88
CA ALA A 78 -2.35 32.86 -5.39
C ALA A 78 -2.37 33.00 -6.91
N SER A 79 -2.71 31.93 -7.63
CA SER A 79 -2.87 31.93 -9.10
C SER A 79 -4.26 32.42 -9.56
N GLY A 80 -5.15 32.80 -8.64
CA GLY A 80 -6.52 33.20 -8.94
C GLY A 80 -7.44 32.02 -9.31
N GLN A 81 -7.03 30.78 -9.00
CA GLN A 81 -7.82 29.58 -9.25
C GLN A 81 -8.56 29.16 -7.98
N GLN A 82 -9.83 28.79 -8.13
CA GLN A 82 -10.63 28.23 -7.03
C GLN A 82 -10.29 26.74 -6.88
N PRO A 83 -9.81 26.28 -5.71
CA PRO A 83 -9.55 24.86 -5.49
C PRO A 83 -10.84 24.05 -5.46
N LEU A 84 -10.79 22.79 -5.90
CA LEU A 84 -11.87 21.84 -5.64
C LEU A 84 -12.09 21.65 -4.12
N PRO A 85 -13.31 21.30 -3.67
CA PRO A 85 -13.59 21.03 -2.26
C PRO A 85 -12.54 20.10 -1.63
N TYR A 86 -12.09 20.44 -0.43
CA TYR A 86 -11.02 19.72 0.26
C TYR A 86 -11.27 19.70 1.76
N ASP A 87 -11.04 18.55 2.38
CA ASP A 87 -11.17 18.31 3.81
C ASP A 87 -12.43 18.93 4.46
N GLU A 88 -13.58 18.80 3.80
CA GLU A 88 -14.84 19.43 4.25
C GLU A 88 -15.31 18.95 5.63
N LYS A 89 -14.84 17.78 6.07
CA LYS A 89 -15.11 17.20 7.39
C LYS A 89 -14.07 17.60 8.45
N ASN A 90 -13.08 18.40 8.07
CA ASN A 90 -11.97 18.82 8.92
C ASN A 90 -11.23 17.62 9.56
N ASP A 91 -11.06 16.56 8.78
CA ASP A 91 -10.44 15.31 9.18
C ASP A 91 -8.94 15.48 9.47
N LEU A 92 -8.26 16.39 8.75
CA LEU A 92 -6.83 16.63 9.00
C LEU A 92 -6.57 17.37 10.30
N SER A 93 -7.56 18.09 10.85
CA SER A 93 -7.44 18.72 12.17
C SER A 93 -7.56 17.74 13.34
N LYS A 94 -8.11 16.54 13.13
CA LYS A 94 -8.25 15.53 14.19
C LYS A 94 -6.89 14.87 14.51
N PRO A 95 -6.64 14.33 15.70
CA PRO A 95 -5.48 13.48 15.96
C PRO A 95 -5.47 12.20 15.08
N GLY A 96 -4.29 11.62 14.87
CA GLY A 96 -4.12 10.27 14.31
C GLY A 96 -3.29 10.21 13.03
N PHE A 97 -3.33 9.06 12.34
CA PHE A 97 -2.61 8.88 11.09
C PHE A 97 -3.37 9.50 9.91
N LYS A 98 -2.65 10.28 9.11
CA LYS A 98 -3.18 10.89 7.88
C LYS A 98 -2.82 10.05 6.67
N VAL A 99 -3.70 10.05 5.68
CA VAL A 99 -3.55 9.24 4.47
C VAL A 99 -3.53 10.15 3.26
N PHE A 100 -2.38 10.26 2.61
CA PHE A 100 -2.14 10.93 1.32
C PHE A 100 -0.72 10.61 0.82
N HIS A 101 -0.37 11.04 -0.40
CA HIS A 101 0.86 10.57 -1.06
C HIS A 101 2.07 11.47 -0.85
N VAL A 102 1.94 12.78 -1.13
CA VAL A 102 3.02 13.76 -0.96
C VAL A 102 2.50 14.97 -0.23
N GLN A 103 3.24 15.40 0.81
CA GLN A 103 2.88 16.57 1.60
C GLN A 103 2.63 17.76 0.67
N ASP A 104 1.57 18.51 0.93
CA ASP A 104 1.22 19.77 0.26
C ASP A 104 0.93 19.76 -1.24
N ILE A 105 1.34 18.74 -2.02
CA ILE A 105 1.20 18.74 -3.50
C ILE A 105 0.42 17.54 -4.06
N ASP A 106 0.34 16.43 -3.33
CA ASP A 106 -0.42 15.23 -3.69
C ASP A 106 -1.16 14.72 -2.45
N PHE A 107 -2.00 15.60 -1.92
CA PHE A 107 -2.58 15.54 -0.58
C PHE A 107 -4.04 15.06 -0.57
N ARG A 108 -4.62 14.74 -1.74
CA ARG A 108 -6.02 14.33 -1.88
C ARG A 108 -6.15 12.81 -1.85
N SER A 109 -7.07 12.34 -1.02
CA SER A 109 -7.36 10.92 -0.80
C SER A 109 -8.86 10.70 -0.65
N HIS A 110 -9.36 9.50 -0.97
CA HIS A 110 -10.75 9.12 -0.70
C HIS A 110 -11.11 9.22 0.79
N LYS A 111 -10.14 8.91 1.66
CA LYS A 111 -10.20 9.08 3.11
C LYS A 111 -8.91 9.72 3.58
N LEU A 112 -9.00 10.76 4.41
CA LEU A 112 -7.82 11.49 4.92
C LEU A 112 -7.34 10.97 6.28
N LEU A 113 -8.12 10.11 6.93
CA LEU A 113 -7.79 9.46 8.20
C LEU A 113 -7.69 7.95 8.04
N PHE A 114 -6.65 7.36 8.63
CA PHE A 114 -6.45 5.92 8.57
C PHE A 114 -7.58 5.14 9.26
N GLU A 115 -8.15 5.67 10.35
CA GLU A 115 -9.31 5.04 10.98
C GLU A 115 -10.53 4.94 10.04
N GLU A 116 -10.73 5.93 9.18
CA GLU A 116 -11.82 5.91 8.20
C GLU A 116 -11.54 4.93 7.06
N VAL A 117 -10.27 4.75 6.69
CA VAL A 117 -9.84 3.67 5.78
C VAL A 117 -10.17 2.31 6.39
N LEU A 118 -9.82 2.06 7.66
CA LEU A 118 -10.08 0.77 8.30
C LEU A 118 -11.58 0.51 8.49
N LYS A 119 -12.37 1.54 8.85
CA LYS A 119 -13.84 1.42 8.93
C LYS A 119 -14.45 1.04 7.58
N GLU A 120 -13.99 1.63 6.48
CA GLU A 120 -14.44 1.26 5.13
C GLU A 120 -14.09 -0.20 4.79
N LEU A 121 -12.85 -0.61 5.05
CA LEU A 121 -12.39 -1.98 4.77
C LEU A 121 -13.15 -3.02 5.61
N LYS A 122 -13.35 -2.75 6.90
CA LYS A 122 -14.12 -3.63 7.78
C LYS A 122 -15.58 -3.71 7.33
N TYR A 123 -16.21 -2.59 7.04
CA TYR A 123 -17.59 -2.58 6.55
C TYR A 123 -17.74 -3.40 5.27
N TRP A 124 -16.85 -3.20 4.29
CA TRP A 124 -16.83 -3.99 3.06
C TRP A 124 -16.63 -5.48 3.34
N SER A 125 -15.72 -5.84 4.26
CA SER A 125 -15.47 -7.22 4.66
C SER A 125 -16.69 -7.88 5.31
N ASP A 126 -17.41 -7.15 6.16
CA ASP A 126 -18.60 -7.66 6.84
C ASP A 126 -19.75 -7.90 5.87
N GLN A 127 -19.81 -7.15 4.75
CA GLN A 127 -20.75 -7.42 3.64
C GLN A 127 -20.27 -8.54 2.70
N ASN A 128 -19.00 -8.94 2.78
CA ASN A 128 -18.38 -9.94 1.91
C ASN A 128 -17.61 -11.00 2.72
N PRO A 129 -18.24 -11.72 3.67
CA PRO A 129 -17.53 -12.51 4.68
C PRO A 129 -16.61 -13.61 4.11
N ASP A 130 -16.89 -14.10 2.91
CA ASP A 130 -16.08 -15.11 2.20
C ASP A 130 -15.04 -14.53 1.24
N HIS A 131 -14.78 -13.22 1.28
CA HIS A 131 -13.84 -12.59 0.38
C HIS A 131 -12.45 -13.23 0.47
N PHE A 132 -11.76 -13.26 -0.67
CA PHE A 132 -10.34 -13.67 -0.72
C PHE A 132 -9.50 -12.77 0.21
N PRO A 133 -8.45 -13.29 0.89
CA PRO A 133 -7.60 -12.46 1.74
C PRO A 133 -7.05 -11.25 0.99
N VAL A 134 -7.06 -10.09 1.67
CA VAL A 134 -6.57 -8.83 1.11
C VAL A 134 -5.21 -8.50 1.72
N PHE A 135 -4.21 -8.28 0.87
CA PHE A 135 -2.86 -7.90 1.29
C PHE A 135 -2.74 -6.37 1.30
N ILE A 136 -2.39 -5.77 2.42
CA ILE A 136 -2.29 -4.32 2.55
C ILE A 136 -0.87 -3.93 2.93
N THR A 137 -0.17 -3.22 2.05
CA THR A 137 1.12 -2.61 2.38
C THR A 137 0.91 -1.23 2.99
N LEU A 138 1.62 -0.94 4.08
CA LEU A 138 1.60 0.35 4.75
C LEU A 138 2.98 0.98 4.65
N GLU A 139 3.07 2.19 4.08
CA GLU A 139 4.31 2.99 4.07
C GLU A 139 4.22 4.08 5.15
N ALA A 140 5.13 4.05 6.13
CA ALA A 140 5.18 5.03 7.21
C ALA A 140 5.98 6.28 6.77
N LYS A 141 5.31 7.28 6.19
CA LYS A 141 5.95 8.45 5.56
C LYS A 141 6.50 9.44 6.59
N ASP A 142 7.82 9.55 6.64
CA ASP A 142 8.55 10.49 7.53
C ASP A 142 9.77 11.18 6.87
N LYS A 143 9.83 11.12 5.54
CA LYS A 143 10.86 11.80 4.77
C LYS A 143 10.46 13.26 4.56
N ALA A 144 11.29 14.17 5.06
CA ALA A 144 11.17 15.60 4.76
C ALA A 144 11.51 15.85 3.28
N ILE A 145 10.68 16.66 2.64
CA ILE A 145 10.93 17.20 1.30
C ILE A 145 11.08 18.70 1.47
N GLU A 146 12.17 19.25 0.93
CA GLU A 146 12.48 20.66 1.03
C GLU A 146 11.32 21.50 0.49
N GLY A 147 10.97 22.56 1.22
CA GLY A 147 9.87 23.45 0.85
C GLY A 147 8.48 22.89 1.14
N LEU A 148 8.31 21.67 1.65
CA LEU A 148 7.02 21.11 2.05
C LEU A 148 6.90 20.98 3.58
N THR A 149 5.69 20.78 4.07
CA THR A 149 5.37 20.54 5.48
C THR A 149 6.16 19.34 5.99
N PRO A 150 7.03 19.50 7.00
CA PRO A 150 7.87 18.41 7.48
C PRO A 150 7.02 17.36 8.20
N PRO A 151 7.09 16.08 7.82
CA PRO A 151 6.39 15.02 8.53
C PRO A 151 7.07 14.72 9.88
N LEU A 152 6.30 14.18 10.83
CA LEU A 152 6.87 13.63 12.05
C LEU A 152 7.58 12.31 11.77
N LYS A 153 8.63 12.04 12.56
CA LYS A 153 9.31 10.75 12.55
C LYS A 153 8.43 9.64 13.10
N PHE A 154 8.50 8.47 12.45
CA PHE A 154 7.94 7.24 13.00
C PHE A 154 8.92 6.65 14.01
N ALA A 155 8.88 7.18 15.23
CA ALA A 155 9.52 6.56 16.38
C ALA A 155 8.78 5.28 16.79
N GLU A 156 9.36 4.53 17.72
CA GLU A 156 8.82 3.26 18.23
C GLU A 156 7.34 3.36 18.66
N SER A 157 6.99 4.39 19.43
CA SER A 157 5.59 4.60 19.88
C SER A 157 4.61 4.89 18.73
N ALA A 158 5.07 5.57 17.67
CA ALA A 158 4.23 5.81 16.49
C ALA A 158 3.98 4.50 15.73
N LEU A 159 5.01 3.66 15.62
CA LEU A 159 4.90 2.34 15.00
C LEU A 159 3.99 1.40 15.80
N ASP A 160 4.10 1.41 17.13
CA ASP A 160 3.21 0.64 18.01
C ASP A 160 1.76 1.12 17.93
N SER A 161 1.55 2.42 17.75
CA SER A 161 0.21 2.99 17.58
C SER A 161 -0.48 2.49 16.30
N ILE A 162 0.25 2.05 15.27
CA ILE A 162 -0.35 1.43 14.08
C ILE A 162 -1.03 0.11 14.46
N ASP A 163 -0.36 -0.75 15.24
CA ASP A 163 -0.92 -2.03 15.70
C ASP A 163 -2.15 -1.83 16.59
N LEU A 164 -2.13 -0.83 17.45
CA LEU A 164 -3.27 -0.47 18.30
C LEU A 164 -4.48 -0.06 17.44
N VAL A 165 -4.27 0.81 16.45
CA VAL A 165 -5.32 1.27 15.54
C VAL A 165 -5.86 0.12 14.68
N LEU A 166 -4.98 -0.75 14.18
CA LEU A 166 -5.39 -1.95 13.43
C LEU A 166 -6.26 -2.88 14.28
N ASN A 167 -5.82 -3.22 15.50
CA ASN A 167 -6.59 -4.07 16.40
C ASN A 167 -7.95 -3.43 16.78
N GLN A 168 -7.95 -2.13 17.07
CA GLN A 168 -9.16 -1.40 17.45
C GLN A 168 -10.23 -1.42 16.35
N TYR A 169 -9.84 -1.18 15.10
CA TYR A 169 -10.81 -0.98 14.01
C TYR A 169 -11.09 -2.23 13.19
N MET A 170 -10.16 -3.18 13.09
CA MET A 170 -10.37 -4.42 12.34
C MET A 170 -10.92 -5.54 13.21
N GLY A 171 -10.50 -5.60 14.49
CA GLY A 171 -10.70 -6.78 15.33
C GLY A 171 -9.76 -7.92 14.96
N THR A 172 -9.49 -8.82 15.90
CA THR A 172 -8.57 -9.95 15.69
C THR A 172 -9.12 -10.98 14.71
N ASP A 173 -10.44 -11.04 14.52
CA ASP A 173 -11.13 -11.94 13.59
C ASP A 173 -10.87 -11.58 12.11
N LYS A 174 -10.59 -10.30 11.82
CA LYS A 174 -10.30 -9.81 10.47
C LYS A 174 -8.81 -9.78 10.14
N LEU A 175 -7.94 -10.14 11.07
CA LEU A 175 -6.49 -10.03 10.90
C LEU A 175 -5.84 -11.40 10.66
N ILE A 176 -4.88 -11.42 9.74
CA ILE A 176 -3.86 -12.45 9.60
C ILE A 176 -2.59 -11.85 10.21
N THR A 177 -2.18 -12.32 11.39
CA THR A 177 -1.02 -11.80 12.11
C THR A 177 0.19 -12.73 11.99
N PRO A 178 1.42 -12.23 12.19
CA PRO A 178 2.62 -13.04 12.30
C PRO A 178 2.50 -14.21 13.28
N ASP A 179 1.95 -13.97 14.47
CA ASP A 179 1.78 -15.02 15.49
C ASP A 179 0.82 -16.12 15.04
N TRP A 180 -0.31 -15.73 14.43
CA TRP A 180 -1.28 -16.71 13.92
C TRP A 180 -0.68 -17.58 12.81
N VAL A 181 0.11 -16.98 11.91
CA VAL A 181 0.82 -17.73 10.87
C VAL A 181 1.89 -18.64 11.48
N ARG A 182 2.73 -18.10 12.38
CA ARG A 182 3.84 -18.83 13.02
C ARG A 182 3.35 -20.07 13.78
N GLY A 183 2.21 -19.97 14.47
CA GLY A 183 1.67 -21.05 15.29
C GLY A 183 2.68 -21.49 16.34
N GLU A 184 2.95 -22.79 16.42
CA GLU A 184 3.86 -23.40 17.41
C GLU A 184 5.33 -23.40 16.99
N LYS A 185 5.68 -22.89 15.80
CA LYS A 185 7.08 -22.85 15.34
C LYS A 185 7.89 -21.81 16.11
N THR A 186 9.18 -22.07 16.24
CA THR A 186 10.13 -21.17 16.90
C THR A 186 10.19 -19.80 16.25
N THR A 187 10.25 -19.76 14.92
CA THR A 187 10.30 -18.52 14.15
C THR A 187 9.24 -18.52 13.05
N LEU A 188 8.86 -17.32 12.61
CA LEU A 188 7.94 -17.18 11.48
C LEU A 188 8.56 -17.76 10.21
N GLU A 189 9.88 -17.58 10.04
CA GLU A 189 10.59 -18.16 8.90
C GLU A 189 10.58 -19.69 8.91
N ASP A 190 10.82 -20.34 10.05
CA ASP A 190 10.75 -21.81 10.16
C ASP A 190 9.37 -22.33 9.73
N LYS A 191 8.30 -21.62 10.12
CA LYS A 191 6.95 -21.93 9.66
C LYS A 191 6.85 -21.87 8.14
N ILE A 192 7.29 -20.76 7.53
CA ILE A 192 7.17 -20.54 6.09
C ILE A 192 8.00 -21.56 5.29
N LEU A 193 9.21 -21.88 5.73
CA LEU A 193 10.10 -22.78 5.00
C LEU A 193 9.74 -24.26 5.13
N GLN A 194 9.21 -24.69 6.27
CA GLN A 194 8.95 -26.11 6.55
C GLN A 194 7.51 -26.51 6.28
N ASP A 195 6.55 -25.64 6.65
CA ASP A 195 5.13 -25.97 6.59
C ASP A 195 4.37 -25.14 5.55
N GLY A 196 4.96 -24.01 5.12
CA GLY A 196 4.31 -23.06 4.24
C GLY A 196 3.30 -22.14 4.95
N TRP A 197 2.50 -21.47 4.14
CA TRP A 197 1.47 -20.55 4.62
C TRP A 197 0.16 -21.28 4.97
N PRO A 198 -0.69 -20.72 5.86
CA PRO A 198 -2.01 -21.26 6.16
C PRO A 198 -2.86 -21.51 4.91
N LEU A 199 -3.86 -22.38 5.05
CA LEU A 199 -4.71 -22.74 3.92
C LEU A 199 -5.56 -21.53 3.52
N LEU A 200 -5.74 -21.32 2.22
CA LEU A 200 -6.49 -20.16 1.72
C LEU A 200 -7.90 -20.05 2.34
N ARG A 201 -8.57 -21.18 2.55
CA ARG A 201 -9.91 -21.23 3.16
C ARG A 201 -9.95 -20.68 4.59
N GLU A 202 -8.86 -20.78 5.34
CA GLU A 202 -8.74 -20.29 6.72
C GLU A 202 -8.49 -18.78 6.76
N CYS A 203 -8.06 -18.22 5.62
CA CYS A 203 -7.69 -16.82 5.46
C CYS A 203 -8.79 -15.98 4.78
N LYS A 204 -9.91 -16.59 4.38
CA LYS A 204 -11.06 -15.86 3.82
C LYS A 204 -11.61 -14.87 4.84
N GLY A 205 -12.11 -13.74 4.35
CA GLY A 205 -12.69 -12.68 5.19
C GLY A 205 -11.67 -11.88 6.00
N ARG A 206 -10.36 -12.02 5.71
CA ARG A 206 -9.28 -11.42 6.50
C ARG A 206 -8.31 -10.57 5.69
N PHE A 207 -7.53 -9.78 6.41
CA PHE A 207 -6.55 -8.84 5.90
C PHE A 207 -5.17 -9.18 6.47
N LEU A 208 -4.15 -9.11 5.63
CA LEU A 208 -2.75 -9.24 6.01
C LEU A 208 -2.07 -7.88 5.79
N PHE A 209 -1.57 -7.27 6.85
CA PHE A 209 -0.86 -5.99 6.80
C PHE A 209 0.65 -6.18 6.77
N ILE A 210 1.35 -5.41 5.95
CA ILE A 210 2.81 -5.42 5.84
C ILE A 210 3.34 -4.00 6.00
N LEU A 211 4.28 -3.79 6.92
CA LEU A 211 5.09 -2.58 6.94
C LEU A 211 6.08 -2.63 5.76
N ASP A 212 5.91 -1.74 4.77
CA ASP A 212 6.74 -1.69 3.55
C ASP A 212 8.15 -1.12 3.83
N ASP A 213 8.30 -0.41 4.95
CA ASP A 213 9.57 0.18 5.33
C ASP A 213 10.69 -0.83 5.59
N ALA A 214 11.92 -0.39 5.31
CA ALA A 214 13.14 -1.15 5.53
C ALA A 214 14.08 -0.43 6.49
N LYS A 215 15.20 -1.10 6.84
CA LYS A 215 16.28 -0.55 7.66
C LYS A 215 15.77 -0.07 9.03
N GLU A 216 15.86 1.22 9.30
CA GLU A 216 15.63 1.83 10.62
C GLU A 216 14.20 1.60 11.13
N LYS A 217 13.17 1.96 10.36
CA LYS A 217 11.77 1.79 10.81
C LYS A 217 11.39 0.33 11.01
N ARG A 218 11.88 -0.57 10.14
CA ARG A 218 11.72 -2.02 10.32
C ARG A 218 12.41 -2.50 11.61
N ALA A 219 13.65 -2.07 11.85
CA ALA A 219 14.39 -2.43 13.06
C ALA A 219 13.68 -1.91 14.32
N LEU A 220 13.17 -0.67 14.30
CA LEU A 220 12.37 -0.11 15.39
C LEU A 220 11.09 -0.91 15.64
N TYR A 221 10.37 -1.31 14.57
CA TYR A 221 9.15 -2.11 14.68
C TYR A 221 9.40 -3.49 15.33
N ILE A 222 10.59 -4.08 15.12
CA ILE A 222 10.98 -5.41 15.61
C ILE A 222 11.67 -5.37 16.98
N LYS A 223 12.34 -4.27 17.33
CA LYS A 223 13.31 -4.16 18.44
C LYS A 223 12.86 -4.82 19.75
N ASN A 224 11.62 -4.60 20.17
CA ASN A 224 11.05 -5.12 21.41
C ASN A 224 10.10 -6.31 21.20
N TYR A 225 9.99 -6.78 19.96
CA TYR A 225 9.10 -7.84 19.50
C TYR A 225 9.85 -8.80 18.56
N PRO A 226 10.93 -9.47 19.03
CA PRO A 226 11.71 -10.37 18.20
C PRO A 226 10.82 -11.47 17.59
N GLY A 227 11.06 -11.82 16.32
CA GLY A 227 10.22 -12.77 15.59
C GLY A 227 8.81 -12.25 15.29
N LEU A 228 8.55 -10.94 15.47
CA LEU A 228 7.24 -10.29 15.40
C LEU A 228 6.23 -10.80 16.46
N SER A 229 6.72 -11.31 17.60
CA SER A 229 5.86 -11.76 18.70
C SER A 229 4.94 -10.63 19.18
N GLY A 230 3.63 -10.85 19.19
CA GLY A 230 2.63 -9.86 19.60
C GLY A 230 2.35 -8.75 18.58
N ARG A 231 3.00 -8.76 17.42
CA ARG A 231 2.79 -7.75 16.37
C ARG A 231 1.62 -8.08 15.48
N VAL A 232 0.99 -7.04 14.94
CA VAL A 232 -0.11 -7.19 13.98
C VAL A 232 0.39 -7.30 12.55
N MET A 233 1.41 -6.51 12.19
CA MET A 233 1.90 -6.44 10.81
C MET A 233 3.09 -7.38 10.58
N PHE A 234 3.14 -7.92 9.37
CA PHE A 234 4.37 -8.47 8.82
C PHE A 234 5.32 -7.33 8.47
N THR A 235 6.60 -7.66 8.27
CA THR A 235 7.61 -6.70 7.85
C THR A 235 8.25 -7.13 6.56
N ASN A 236 8.76 -6.18 5.78
CA ASN A 236 9.62 -6.45 4.62
C ASN A 236 11.00 -6.96 5.07
N SER A 237 11.04 -8.06 5.83
CA SER A 237 12.25 -8.64 6.44
C SER A 237 13.01 -9.52 5.46
N PRO A 238 14.36 -9.47 5.45
CA PRO A 238 15.16 -10.26 4.51
C PRO A 238 15.05 -11.76 4.79
N ALA A 239 15.20 -12.59 3.77
CA ALA A 239 15.33 -14.04 3.94
C ALA A 239 16.48 -14.37 4.91
N GLY A 240 16.26 -15.31 5.81
CA GLY A 240 17.19 -15.77 6.83
C GLY A 240 17.02 -15.11 8.21
N THR A 241 16.02 -14.24 8.40
CA THR A 241 15.71 -13.66 9.72
C THR A 241 14.45 -14.28 10.32
N SER A 242 14.33 -14.26 11.64
CA SER A 242 13.20 -14.87 12.36
C SER A 242 11.82 -14.31 11.96
N GLU A 243 11.78 -13.10 11.39
CA GLU A 243 10.60 -12.37 10.93
C GLU A 243 10.28 -12.58 9.44
N ALA A 244 11.11 -13.35 8.71
CA ALA A 244 11.01 -13.44 7.26
C ALA A 244 9.80 -14.28 6.81
N ALA A 245 8.90 -13.65 6.05
CA ALA A 245 7.75 -14.33 5.43
C ALA A 245 7.32 -13.68 4.11
N PHE A 246 7.17 -12.36 4.13
CA PHE A 246 6.70 -11.55 3.02
C PHE A 246 7.75 -10.49 2.66
N MET A 247 8.10 -10.35 1.38
CA MET A 247 9.10 -9.36 0.94
C MET A 247 8.57 -8.51 -0.21
N ILE A 248 9.01 -7.26 -0.25
CA ILE A 248 8.63 -6.30 -1.27
C ILE A 248 9.86 -6.04 -2.16
N ILE A 249 9.75 -6.46 -3.42
CA ILE A 249 10.81 -6.36 -4.42
C ILE A 249 10.24 -5.65 -5.64
N ASN A 250 10.51 -4.34 -5.74
CA ASN A 250 9.84 -3.44 -6.68
C ASN A 250 10.17 -3.66 -8.17
N ASP A 251 11.35 -4.18 -8.51
CA ASP A 251 11.82 -4.28 -9.90
C ASP A 251 11.90 -5.73 -10.36
N PRO A 252 10.83 -6.27 -10.97
CA PRO A 252 10.81 -7.66 -11.42
C PRO A 252 11.68 -7.90 -12.65
N LYS A 253 12.11 -6.87 -13.38
CA LYS A 253 13.02 -7.01 -14.52
C LYS A 253 14.45 -7.25 -14.03
N LYS A 254 14.92 -6.44 -13.08
CA LYS A 254 16.28 -6.56 -12.52
C LYS A 254 16.41 -7.72 -11.55
N GLU A 255 15.38 -7.96 -10.74
CA GLU A 255 15.45 -8.92 -9.62
C GLU A 255 14.73 -10.24 -9.93
N GLN A 256 14.41 -10.54 -11.19
CA GLN A 256 13.57 -11.68 -11.56
C GLN A 256 14.03 -13.00 -10.93
N GLU A 257 15.31 -13.32 -11.08
CA GLU A 257 15.88 -14.57 -10.57
C GLU A 257 15.93 -14.61 -9.04
N ARG A 258 16.11 -13.45 -8.39
CA ARG A 258 16.02 -13.35 -6.93
C ARG A 258 14.59 -13.64 -6.46
N ILE A 259 13.60 -13.04 -7.12
CA ILE A 259 12.18 -13.27 -6.79
C ILE A 259 11.84 -14.75 -6.96
N LYS A 260 12.20 -15.38 -8.09
CA LYS A 260 11.95 -16.82 -8.32
C LYS A 260 12.55 -17.69 -7.23
N ARG A 261 13.80 -17.43 -6.83
CA ARG A 261 14.46 -18.19 -5.75
C ARG A 261 13.76 -18.04 -4.42
N LEU A 262 13.26 -16.84 -4.08
CA LEU A 262 12.56 -16.60 -2.82
C LEU A 262 11.17 -17.23 -2.83
N VAL A 263 10.42 -17.11 -3.93
CA VAL A 263 9.12 -17.77 -4.10
C VAL A 263 9.26 -19.29 -3.94
N LYS A 264 10.27 -19.89 -4.57
CA LYS A 264 10.52 -21.34 -4.47
C LYS A 264 10.83 -21.81 -3.03
N LYS A 265 11.34 -20.92 -2.17
CA LYS A 265 11.58 -21.22 -0.75
C LYS A 265 10.30 -21.14 0.11
N GLY A 266 9.23 -20.55 -0.40
CA GLY A 266 7.95 -20.39 0.32
C GLY A 266 7.62 -18.95 0.72
N TYR A 267 8.54 -17.99 0.55
CA TYR A 267 8.24 -16.59 0.87
C TYR A 267 7.22 -16.01 -0.12
N MET A 268 6.30 -15.19 0.39
CA MET A 268 5.44 -14.37 -0.46
C MET A 268 6.18 -13.11 -0.92
N ILE A 269 5.95 -12.71 -2.17
CA ILE A 269 6.62 -11.55 -2.78
C ILE A 269 5.59 -10.62 -3.39
N ARG A 270 5.70 -9.33 -3.05
CA ARG A 270 5.04 -8.23 -3.78
C ARG A 270 6.03 -7.56 -4.73
N THR A 271 5.61 -7.34 -5.97
CA THR A 271 6.35 -6.63 -7.00
C THR A 271 5.44 -5.66 -7.79
N ARG A 272 5.98 -4.94 -8.76
CA ARG A 272 5.25 -3.92 -9.53
C ARG A 272 5.10 -4.31 -11.00
N ALA A 273 3.95 -4.01 -11.58
CA ALA A 273 3.70 -4.10 -13.03
C ALA A 273 4.20 -2.87 -13.79
N ASP A 274 4.23 -1.71 -13.14
CA ASP A 274 4.56 -0.40 -13.72
C ASP A 274 5.14 0.54 -12.66
N ALA A 275 5.75 1.65 -13.09
CA ALA A 275 6.20 2.69 -12.18
C ALA A 275 6.25 4.08 -12.83
N GLY A 276 5.73 5.08 -12.11
CA GLY A 276 5.86 6.49 -12.51
C GLY A 276 5.16 6.80 -13.84
N THR A 277 4.05 6.12 -14.12
CA THR A 277 3.21 6.28 -15.33
C THR A 277 3.88 5.90 -16.66
N ARG A 278 5.14 5.45 -16.67
CA ARG A 278 5.92 5.26 -17.90
C ARG A 278 5.29 4.20 -18.80
N GLU A 279 5.07 3.00 -18.24
CA GLU A 279 4.49 1.86 -18.95
C GLU A 279 3.10 2.18 -19.51
N ALA A 280 2.28 2.92 -18.76
CA ALA A 280 0.96 3.32 -19.21
C ALA A 280 1.00 4.29 -20.39
N ARG A 281 1.97 5.20 -20.44
CA ARG A 281 2.12 6.17 -21.54
C ARG A 281 2.66 5.55 -22.82
N THR A 282 3.53 4.55 -22.69
CA THR A 282 4.15 3.88 -23.84
C THR A 282 3.43 2.61 -24.26
N GLY A 283 2.44 2.14 -23.49
CA GLY A 283 1.82 0.84 -23.68
C GLY A 283 2.78 -0.34 -23.46
N ASP A 284 3.80 -0.17 -22.60
CA ASP A 284 4.85 -1.18 -22.39
C ASP A 284 4.48 -2.16 -21.26
N TYR A 285 4.08 -3.38 -21.63
CA TYR A 285 3.76 -4.46 -20.67
C TYR A 285 4.97 -5.27 -20.20
N SER A 286 6.19 -4.98 -20.66
CA SER A 286 7.35 -5.85 -20.39
C SER A 286 7.71 -5.95 -18.90
N LYS A 287 7.37 -4.95 -18.06
CA LYS A 287 7.55 -5.06 -16.61
C LYS A 287 6.47 -5.96 -15.98
N PHE A 288 5.21 -5.86 -16.43
CA PHE A 288 4.16 -6.78 -16.03
C PHE A 288 4.48 -8.23 -16.40
N GLU A 289 4.93 -8.47 -17.64
CA GLU A 289 5.35 -9.81 -18.08
C GLU A 289 6.54 -10.35 -17.26
N ALA A 290 7.48 -9.48 -16.89
CA ALA A 290 8.57 -9.86 -15.98
C ALA A 290 8.06 -10.24 -14.58
N ALA A 291 7.07 -9.52 -14.05
CA ALA A 291 6.42 -9.82 -12.77
C ALA A 291 5.66 -11.16 -12.81
N LEU A 292 4.95 -11.45 -13.91
CA LEU A 292 4.28 -12.74 -14.10
C LEU A 292 5.29 -13.90 -14.14
N SER A 293 6.39 -13.69 -14.87
CA SER A 293 7.46 -14.66 -15.05
C SER A 293 8.34 -14.84 -13.81
N SER A 294 8.35 -13.88 -12.89
CA SER A 294 9.10 -13.97 -11.63
C SER A 294 8.43 -14.86 -10.58
N MET A 295 7.18 -15.29 -10.84
CA MET A 295 6.35 -16.03 -9.88
C MET A 295 5.93 -15.23 -8.64
N ALA A 296 6.00 -13.90 -8.68
CA ALA A 296 5.54 -13.08 -7.57
C ALA A 296 4.04 -13.33 -7.26
N HIS A 297 3.67 -13.17 -5.99
CA HIS A 297 2.32 -13.47 -5.49
C HIS A 297 1.43 -12.24 -5.54
N VAL A 298 1.99 -11.06 -5.26
CA VAL A 298 1.27 -9.80 -5.30
C VAL A 298 1.90 -8.92 -6.38
N ILE A 299 1.11 -8.51 -7.37
CA ILE A 299 1.54 -7.58 -8.41
C ILE A 299 0.74 -6.30 -8.26
N THR A 300 1.40 -5.20 -7.90
CA THR A 300 0.73 -3.91 -7.80
C THR A 300 0.89 -3.09 -9.08
N THR A 301 -0.06 -2.20 -9.35
CA THR A 301 -0.10 -1.33 -10.53
C THR A 301 -0.75 0.01 -10.18
N ASP A 302 -0.32 1.08 -10.86
CA ASP A 302 -1.07 2.34 -10.87
C ASP A 302 -2.29 2.28 -11.85
N TYR A 303 -2.36 1.25 -12.71
CA TYR A 303 -3.25 1.16 -13.87
C TYR A 303 -3.90 -0.22 -14.03
N TYR A 304 -4.71 -0.64 -13.05
CA TYR A 304 -5.63 -1.78 -13.25
C TYR A 304 -6.75 -1.45 -14.26
N GLN A 305 -7.00 -0.17 -14.48
CA GLN A 305 -7.86 0.39 -15.53
C GLN A 305 -7.06 1.37 -16.41
N PRO A 306 -7.48 1.58 -17.68
CA PRO A 306 -6.90 2.61 -18.52
C PRO A 306 -7.01 4.01 -17.90
N SER A 307 -5.99 4.83 -18.16
CA SER A 307 -5.97 6.22 -17.67
C SER A 307 -7.12 7.03 -18.24
N GLN A 308 -7.79 7.80 -17.38
CA GLN A 308 -8.73 8.86 -17.78
C GLN A 308 -8.05 10.25 -17.81
N LEU A 309 -6.77 10.32 -17.41
CA LEU A 309 -6.04 11.59 -17.25
C LEU A 309 -5.14 11.91 -18.45
N PHE A 310 -4.86 10.93 -19.30
CA PHE A 310 -4.12 11.03 -20.55
C PHE A 310 -4.48 9.83 -21.43
N GLU A 311 -4.28 9.94 -22.75
CA GLU A 311 -4.57 8.84 -23.68
C GLU A 311 -3.70 7.61 -23.37
N SER A 312 -4.35 6.51 -23.00
CA SER A 312 -3.71 5.22 -22.77
C SER A 312 -4.75 4.13 -22.79
N THR A 313 -4.43 3.00 -23.43
CA THR A 313 -5.21 1.75 -23.35
C THR A 313 -4.56 0.74 -22.40
N TYR A 314 -3.49 1.13 -21.70
CA TYR A 314 -2.75 0.25 -20.81
C TYR A 314 -3.60 -0.11 -19.59
N SER A 315 -3.72 -1.40 -19.30
CA SER A 315 -4.47 -1.92 -18.15
C SER A 315 -3.91 -3.27 -17.73
N VAL A 316 -3.53 -3.36 -16.46
CA VAL A 316 -2.94 -4.56 -15.85
C VAL A 316 -4.05 -5.45 -15.30
N ARG A 317 -4.17 -6.65 -15.87
CA ARG A 317 -5.13 -7.71 -15.50
C ARG A 317 -4.62 -9.06 -15.98
N PHE A 318 -5.12 -10.15 -15.41
CA PHE A 318 -4.83 -11.48 -15.95
C PHE A 318 -5.57 -11.72 -17.27
N LYS A 319 -5.10 -12.68 -18.08
CA LYS A 319 -5.64 -12.97 -19.42
C LYS A 319 -7.14 -13.29 -19.45
N GLU A 320 -7.67 -13.82 -18.35
CA GLU A 320 -9.10 -14.13 -18.18
C GLU A 320 -9.93 -12.92 -17.71
N GLY A 321 -9.32 -11.74 -17.61
CA GLY A 321 -9.98 -10.49 -17.21
C GLY A 321 -10.05 -10.25 -15.70
N GLY A 322 -9.63 -11.21 -14.87
CA GLY A 322 -9.66 -11.10 -13.40
C GLY A 322 -8.37 -10.57 -12.77
N PHE A 323 -8.43 -10.38 -11.44
CA PHE A 323 -7.33 -9.90 -10.60
C PHE A 323 -6.82 -10.94 -9.59
N VAL A 324 -7.37 -12.16 -9.60
CA VAL A 324 -6.92 -13.29 -8.79
C VAL A 324 -6.69 -14.48 -9.72
N ARG A 325 -5.59 -15.21 -9.50
CA ARG A 325 -5.24 -16.42 -10.24
C ARG A 325 -4.72 -17.49 -9.28
N HIS A 326 -5.20 -18.72 -9.46
CA HIS A 326 -4.65 -19.90 -8.78
C HIS A 326 -3.50 -20.49 -9.62
N PHE A 327 -2.48 -21.04 -8.96
CA PHE A 327 -1.39 -21.76 -9.62
C PHE A 327 -1.70 -23.23 -9.87
#